data_AF-A0AAD6WK73-F1
#
_entry.id   AF-A0AAD6WK73-F1
#
_cell.length_a   1.000
_cell.length_b   1.000
_cell.length_c   1.000
_cell.angle_alpha   90.00
_cell.angle_beta   90.00
_cell.angle_gamma   90.00
#
_symmetry.space_group_name_H-M   'P 1'
#
loop_
_entity.id
_entity.type
_entity.pdbx_description
1 polymer ?
#
loop_
_entity_poly.entity_id
_entity_poly.type
_entity_poly.pdbx_seq_one_letter_code
_entity_poly.pdbx_strand_id
1 'polypeptide(L)' 'MLRHFTKGRDLIRPAATRFATAYLTLGCLNDHKIQLMTMFTSNQWSSCRFARIEEGKRIQNCVLRQCFL' A
#
# COMPACT_ATOMS: atom_id res chain seq x y z
N MET A 1 -8.43 2.63 -6.72
CA MET A 1 -7.99 3.31 -5.47
C MET A 1 -6.48 3.48 -5.45
N LEU A 2 -5.68 2.42 -5.33
CA LEU A 2 -4.20 2.50 -5.24
C LEU A 2 -3.54 3.44 -6.28
N ARG A 3 -3.76 3.18 -7.58
CA ARG A 3 -3.18 3.98 -8.68
C ARG A 3 -3.54 5.47 -8.63
N HIS A 4 -4.67 5.84 -8.01
CA HIS A 4 -5.05 7.25 -7.85
C HIS A 4 -4.13 7.95 -6.85
N PHE A 5 -3.82 7.30 -5.72
CA PHE A 5 -2.96 7.86 -4.67
C PHE A 5 -1.47 7.76 -5.02
N THR A 6 -1.05 6.76 -5.80
CA THR A 6 0.35 6.58 -6.23
C THR A 6 0.70 7.28 -7.56
N LYS A 7 -0.20 8.12 -8.11
CA LYS A 7 -0.05 8.80 -9.41
C LYS A 7 0.23 7.84 -10.57
N GLY A 8 -0.46 6.70 -10.58
CA GLY A 8 -0.36 5.68 -11.61
C GLY A 8 0.82 4.72 -11.46
N ARG A 9 1.67 4.89 -10.43
CA ARG A 9 2.81 4.00 -10.14
C ARG A 9 2.36 2.73 -9.45
N ASP A 10 2.89 1.60 -9.90
CA ASP A 10 2.64 0.31 -9.28
C ASP A 10 3.61 0.05 -8.13
N LEU A 11 3.16 -0.67 -7.11
CA LEU A 11 3.99 -1.04 -5.96
C LEU A 11 4.96 -2.18 -6.32
N ILE A 12 4.53 -3.07 -7.20
CA ILE A 12 5.34 -4.21 -7.65
C ILE A 12 6.16 -3.75 -8.84
N ARG A 13 7.48 -3.90 -8.73
CA ARG A 13 8.41 -3.63 -9.84
C ARG A 13 9.06 -4.95 -10.28
N PRO A 14 8.59 -5.55 -11.39
CA PRO A 14 9.13 -6.81 -11.89
C PRO A 14 10.63 -6.71 -12.18
N ALA A 15 11.38 -7.75 -11.81
CA ALA A 15 12.79 -7.91 -12.14
C ALA A 15 13.11 -9.36 -12.52
N ALA A 16 14.28 -9.60 -13.11
CA ALA A 16 14.70 -10.91 -13.59
C ALA A 16 14.69 -12.00 -12.51
N THR A 17 14.90 -11.62 -11.24
CA THR A 17 14.86 -12.54 -10.10
C THR A 17 13.76 -12.16 -9.11
N ARG A 18 13.22 -13.16 -8.41
CA ARG A 18 12.26 -12.95 -7.33
C ARG A 18 12.83 -12.08 -6.20
N PHE A 19 14.13 -12.20 -5.93
CA PHE A 19 14.81 -11.42 -4.91
C PHE A 19 14.88 -9.94 -5.27
N ALA A 20 15.27 -9.62 -6.51
CA ALA A 20 15.27 -8.24 -7.00
C ALA A 20 13.85 -7.66 -7.04
N THR A 21 12.86 -8.45 -7.45
CA THR A 21 11.45 -8.03 -7.44
C THR A 21 10.99 -7.68 -6.03
N ALA A 22 11.29 -8.53 -5.04
CA ALA A 22 10.94 -8.28 -3.64
C ALA A 22 11.62 -7.02 -3.09
N TYR A 23 12.93 -6.87 -3.32
CA TYR A 23 13.68 -5.70 -2.89
C TYR A 23 13.13 -4.39 -3.48
N LEU A 24 12.89 -4.37 -4.79
CA LEU A 24 12.34 -3.19 -5.45
C LEU A 24 10.90 -2.89 -4.98
N THR A 25 10.10 -3.92 -4.71
CA THR A 25 8.73 -3.76 -4.18
C THR A 25 8.76 -3.12 -2.79
N LEU A 26 9.68 -3.55 -1.91
CA LEU A 26 9.86 -2.93 -0.60
C LEU A 26 10.30 -1.47 -0.72
N GLY A 27 11.22 -1.16 -1.65
CA GLY A 27 11.61 0.22 -1.97
C GLY A 27 10.40 1.06 -2.41
N CYS A 28 9.59 0.56 -3.33
CA CYS A 28 8.40 1.26 -3.81
C CYS A 28 7.36 1.49 -2.69
N LEU A 29 7.16 0.52 -1.79
CA LEU A 29 6.30 0.68 -0.62
C LEU A 29 6.78 1.80 0.31
N ASN A 30 8.08 1.86 0.55
CA ASN A 30 8.69 2.91 1.37
C ASN A 30 8.55 4.29 0.70
N ASP A 31 8.85 4.39 -0.59
CA ASP A 31 8.75 5.64 -1.36
C ASP A 31 7.32 6.20 -1.42
N HIS A 32 6.32 5.31 -1.40
CA HIS A 32 4.90 5.67 -1.50
C HIS A 32 4.15 5.61 -0.17
N LYS A 33 4.89 5.55 0.95
CA LYS A 33 4.31 5.32 2.26
C LYS A 33 3.29 6.41 2.67
N ILE A 34 3.59 7.68 2.39
CA ILE A 34 2.69 8.79 2.71
C ILE A 34 1.39 8.65 1.91
N GLN A 35 1.49 8.33 0.63
CA GLN A 35 0.35 8.17 -0.27
C GLN A 35 -0.53 6.99 0.16
N LEU A 36 0.09 5.89 0.64
CA LEU A 36 -0.64 4.77 1.21
C LEU A 36 -1.38 5.19 2.49
N MET A 37 -0.72 5.90 3.41
CA MET A 37 -1.39 6.41 4.61
C MET A 37 -2.58 7.30 4.24
N THR A 38 -2.43 8.21 3.27
CA THR A 38 -3.52 9.05 2.77
C THR A 38 -4.65 8.23 2.15
N MET A 39 -4.33 7.17 1.40
CA MET A 39 -5.34 6.26 0.84
C MET A 39 -6.17 5.64 1.97
N PHE A 40 -5.53 5.12 3.01
CA PHE A 40 -6.17 4.43 4.13
C PHE A 40 -6.91 5.35 5.12
N THR A 41 -6.70 6.67 5.07
CA THR A 41 -7.48 7.67 5.82
C THR A 41 -8.56 8.36 4.97
N SER A 42 -8.60 8.08 3.67
CA SER A 42 -9.54 8.74 2.77
C SER A 42 -11.00 8.26 2.94
N ASN A 43 -11.95 9.13 2.63
CA ASN A 43 -13.37 8.75 2.54
C ASN A 43 -13.63 7.63 1.52
N GLN A 44 -12.83 7.58 0.45
CA GLN A 44 -12.90 6.51 -0.54
C GLN A 44 -12.60 5.15 0.11
N TRP A 45 -11.58 5.06 0.96
CA TRP A 45 -11.30 3.84 1.72
C TRP A 45 -12.45 3.50 2.67
N SER A 46 -12.92 4.44 3.48
CA SER A 46 -14.01 4.21 4.44
C SER A 46 -15.32 3.73 3.79
N SER A 47 -15.59 4.17 2.56
CA SER A 47 -16.74 3.70 1.76
C SER A 47 -16.54 2.33 1.11
N CYS A 48 -15.30 1.82 1.06
CA CYS A 48 -14.98 0.59 0.37
C CYS A 48 -15.41 -0.65 1.17
N ARG A 49 -15.88 -1.69 0.47
CA ARG A 49 -16.19 -2.99 1.09
C ARG A 49 -14.99 -3.55 1.88
N PHE A 50 -13.77 -3.30 1.40
CA PHE A 50 -12.54 -3.77 2.05
C PHE A 50 -12.27 -3.12 3.40
N ALA A 51 -12.75 -1.90 3.67
CA ALA A 51 -12.59 -1.28 4.99
C ALA A 51 -13.41 -1.97 6.09
N ARG A 52 -14.44 -2.75 5.70
CA ARG A 52 -15.34 -3.43 6.65
C ARG A 52 -14.86 -4.84 7.01
N ILE A 53 -14.09 -5.50 6.14
CA ILE A 53 -13.58 -6.85 6.39
C ILE A 53 -12.37 -6.80 7.33
N GLU A 54 -12.19 -7.87 8.10
CA GLU A 54 -11.13 -7.95 9.11
C GLU A 54 -9.74 -7.80 8.51
N GLU A 55 -9.46 -8.48 7.38
CA GLU A 55 -8.19 -8.36 6.67
C GLU A 55 -7.88 -6.92 6.24
N GLY A 56 -8.87 -6.17 5.78
CA GLY A 56 -8.68 -4.77 5.40
C GLY A 56 -8.40 -3.87 6.60
N LYS A 57 -9.06 -4.12 7.74
CA LYS A 57 -8.75 -3.44 9.00
C LYS A 57 -7.34 -3.76 9.51
N ARG A 58 -6.90 -5.03 9.38
CA ARG A 58 -5.53 -5.45 9.72
C ARG A 58 -4.50 -4.73 8.86
N ILE A 59 -4.71 -4.69 7.54
CA ILE A 59 -3.82 -3.98 6.61
C ILE A 59 -3.81 -2.47 6.88
N GLN A 60 -4.97 -1.85 7.08
CA GLN A 60 -5.06 -0.42 7.44
C GLN A 60 -4.26 -0.13 8.71
N ASN A 61 -4.44 -0.94 9.76
CA ASN A 61 -3.67 -0.79 11.00
C ASN A 61 -2.17 -0.98 10.78
N CYS A 62 -1.75 -1.96 9.99
CA CYS A 62 -0.34 -2.20 9.64
C CYS A 62 0.30 -0.97 8.97
N VAL A 63 -0.42 -0.38 8.01
CA VAL A 63 0.04 0.80 7.27
C VAL A 63 0.12 2.03 8.16
N LEU A 64 -0.90 2.26 9.01
CA LEU A 64 -0.98 3.45 9.87
C LEU A 64 -0.09 3.35 11.12
N ARG A 65 0.12 2.15 11.66
CA ARG A 65 1.01 1.91 12.82
C ARG A 65 2.48 1.76 12.43
N GLN A 66 2.81 1.92 11.16
CA GLN A 66 4.18 1.87 10.66
C GLN A 66 4.88 0.52 10.89
N CYS A 67 4.20 -0.59 10.61
CA CYS A 67 4.85 -1.91 10.55
C CYS A 67 5.70 -2.11 9.28
N PHE A 68 6.10 -1.03 8.60
CA PHE A 68 6.99 -1.08 7.42
C PHE A 68 8.48 -1.11 7.79
N LEU A 69 8.80 -1.42 9.06
CA LEU A 69 10.13 -1.63 9.61
C LEU A 69 10.12 -2.93 10.42
#